data_AF-A0A8T4RZM4-F1
#
_entry.id   AF-A0A8T4RZM4-F1
#
_cell.length_a   1.000
_cell.length_b   1.000
_cell.length_c   1.000
_cell.angle_alpha   90.00
_cell.angle_beta   90.00
_cell.angle_gamma   90.00
#
_symmetry.space_group_name_H-M   'P 1'
#
loop_
_entity.id
_entity.type
_entity.pdbx_description
1 polymer ?
#
loop_
_entity_poly.entity_id
_entity_poly.type
_entity_poly.pdbx_seq_one_letter_code
_entity_poly.pdbx_strand_id
1 'polypeptide(L)'
;PAEIAGIGGLRSGADTTGDLVFFTNAARNERMRILTGGSVGIGNTIPNATLEVSGTGNFSGTLQAMRFVGDGSLLTGITADSIGAGANGNFTYLNVSKTAIFANGNVGIGQTKPSSKLEVRGTMNVTNGATFFKMDSTGNVVIHLE
;
A
#
# COMPACT_ATOMS: atom_id res chain seq x y z
N PRO A 1 45.63 10.90 2.54
CA PRO A 1 44.65 9.82 2.27
C PRO A 1 43.61 10.30 1.26
N ALA A 2 43.30 9.51 0.22
CA ALA A 2 42.21 9.86 -0.70
C ALA A 2 40.89 9.89 0.08
N GLU A 3 40.08 10.93 -0.12
CA GLU A 3 38.76 11.03 0.51
C GLU A 3 37.87 9.92 -0.06
N ILE A 4 37.53 8.94 0.77
CA ILE A 4 36.73 7.77 0.38
C ILE A 4 35.23 7.97 0.62
N ALA A 5 34.84 9.04 1.32
CA ALA A 5 33.47 9.45 1.56
C ALA A 5 33.45 10.89 2.06
N GLY A 6 32.34 11.60 1.86
CA GLY A 6 32.23 12.99 2.30
C GLY A 6 30.86 13.61 2.04
N ILE A 7 30.73 14.83 2.54
CA ILE A 7 29.55 15.69 2.41
C ILE A 7 30.01 16.99 1.75
N GLY A 8 29.33 17.41 0.68
CA GLY A 8 29.67 18.62 -0.07
C GLY A 8 28.48 19.55 -0.28
N GLY A 9 28.75 20.84 -0.43
CA GLY A 9 27.79 21.79 -0.98
C GLY A 9 27.94 21.86 -2.50
N LEU A 10 26.84 21.70 -3.24
CA LEU A 10 26.79 21.93 -4.67
C LEU A 10 26.04 23.23 -4.94
N ARG A 11 26.71 24.23 -5.53
CA ARG A 11 26.04 25.50 -5.87
C ARG A 11 24.89 25.22 -6.84
N SER A 12 23.69 25.64 -6.45
CA SER A 12 22.44 25.45 -7.19
C SER A 12 21.78 26.81 -7.28
N GLY A 13 22.28 27.65 -8.20
CA GLY A 13 21.82 29.03 -8.40
C GLY A 13 22.80 30.11 -7.90
N ALA A 14 22.26 31.13 -7.22
CA ALA A 14 22.98 32.29 -6.72
C ALA A 14 23.88 31.95 -5.53
N ASP A 15 24.73 32.88 -5.10
CA ASP A 15 25.78 32.64 -4.09
C ASP A 15 25.25 32.31 -2.68
N THR A 16 23.93 32.34 -2.48
CA THR A 16 23.24 31.99 -1.23
C THR A 16 22.50 30.65 -1.29
N THR A 17 22.55 29.93 -2.41
CA THR A 17 21.79 28.68 -2.59
C THR A 17 22.69 27.54 -3.06
N GLY A 18 22.64 26.42 -2.32
CA GLY A 18 23.31 25.19 -2.70
C GLY A 18 22.59 23.96 -2.17
N ASP A 19 22.73 22.86 -2.92
CA ASP A 19 22.27 21.54 -2.51
C ASP A 19 23.32 20.93 -1.56
N LEU A 20 22.89 20.06 -0.65
CA LEU A 20 23.78 19.23 0.16
C LEU A 20 23.91 17.85 -0.47
N VAL A 21 25.12 17.33 -0.66
CA VAL A 21 25.35 16.06 -1.37
C VAL A 21 26.23 15.12 -0.54
N PHE A 22 25.93 13.82 -0.59
CA PHE A 22 26.64 12.77 0.14
C PHE A 22 27.23 11.76 -0.85
N PHE A 23 28.50 11.42 -0.66
CA PHE A 23 29.21 10.42 -1.47
C PHE A 23 29.97 9.44 -0.58
N THR A 24 30.09 8.19 -1.04
CA THR A 24 30.66 7.08 -0.25
C THR A 24 31.81 6.37 -0.95
N ASN A 25 32.37 6.98 -2.00
CA ASN A 25 33.57 6.48 -2.67
C ASN A 25 34.42 7.62 -3.24
N ALA A 26 35.67 7.29 -3.56
CA ALA A 26 36.63 8.22 -4.17
C ALA A 26 36.18 8.73 -5.56
N ALA A 27 35.30 7.99 -6.25
CA ALA A 27 34.69 8.42 -7.50
C ALA A 27 33.55 9.45 -7.31
N ARG A 28 33.23 9.81 -6.05
CA ARG A 28 32.22 10.81 -5.68
C ARG A 28 30.83 10.57 -6.29
N ASN A 29 30.45 9.31 -6.44
CA ASN A 29 29.09 8.97 -6.85
C ASN A 29 28.09 9.44 -5.78
N GLU A 30 27.15 10.31 -6.15
CA GLU A 30 26.10 10.76 -5.24
C GLU A 30 25.26 9.58 -4.75
N ARG A 31 25.07 9.52 -3.43
CA ARG A 31 24.22 8.52 -2.77
C ARG A 31 22.96 9.14 -2.20
N MET A 32 23.05 10.37 -1.74
CA MET A 32 21.93 11.14 -1.21
C MET A 32 22.17 12.62 -1.52
N ARG A 33 21.09 13.38 -1.69
CA ARG A 33 21.15 14.84 -1.69
C ARG A 33 19.98 15.48 -0.95
N ILE A 34 20.14 16.75 -0.61
CA ILE A 34 19.07 17.66 -0.21
C ILE A 34 19.11 18.86 -1.15
N LEU A 35 18.05 19.10 -1.91
CA LEU A 35 17.95 20.27 -2.78
C LEU A 35 17.89 21.55 -1.96
N THR A 36 18.23 22.68 -2.57
CA THR A 36 17.98 24.03 -2.04
C THR A 36 16.53 24.24 -1.59
N GLY A 37 15.58 23.62 -2.28
CA GLY A 37 14.15 23.63 -1.93
C GLY A 37 13.76 22.68 -0.79
N GLY A 38 14.70 21.93 -0.21
CA GLY A 38 14.49 21.03 0.93
C GLY A 38 14.17 19.57 0.58
N SER A 39 13.92 19.25 -0.70
CA SER A 39 13.64 17.88 -1.13
C SER A 39 14.86 16.97 -0.96
N VAL A 40 14.65 15.82 -0.33
CA VAL A 40 15.67 14.80 -0.07
C VAL A 40 15.58 13.69 -1.13
N GLY A 41 16.68 13.40 -1.80
CA GLY A 41 16.81 12.27 -2.72
C GLY A 41 17.76 11.22 -2.16
N ILE A 42 17.39 9.94 -2.18
CA ILE A 42 18.30 8.81 -1.89
C ILE A 42 18.41 7.96 -3.16
N GLY A 43 19.62 7.88 -3.72
CA GLY A 43 19.86 7.26 -5.03
C GLY A 43 19.22 8.01 -6.21
N ASN A 44 18.63 9.18 -5.99
CA ASN A 44 18.04 10.05 -7.03
C ASN A 44 18.63 11.47 -6.91
N THR A 45 19.17 11.98 -8.02
CA THR A 45 19.79 13.31 -8.10
C THR A 45 18.79 14.45 -8.37
N ILE A 46 17.56 14.11 -8.75
CA ILE A 46 16.48 15.04 -9.11
C ILE A 46 15.18 14.58 -8.43
N PRO A 47 15.08 14.68 -7.08
CA PRO A 47 13.86 14.32 -6.38
C PRO A 47 12.70 15.25 -6.77
N ASN A 48 11.55 14.68 -7.14
CA ASN A 48 10.31 15.38 -7.51
C ASN A 48 9.30 15.46 -6.35
N ALA A 49 9.60 14.81 -5.23
CA ALA A 49 8.87 14.87 -3.97
C ALA A 49 9.79 15.31 -2.82
N THR A 50 9.21 15.70 -1.68
CA THR A 50 9.98 16.13 -0.49
C THR A 50 10.95 15.05 0.01
N LEU A 51 10.59 13.77 -0.15
CA LEU A 51 11.50 12.64 0.03
C LEU A 51 11.26 11.66 -1.12
N GLU A 52 12.30 11.35 -1.87
CA GLU A 52 12.27 10.35 -2.94
C GLU A 52 13.42 9.36 -2.80
N VAL A 53 13.10 8.07 -2.85
CA VAL A 53 14.06 6.98 -2.76
C VAL A 53 14.01 6.18 -4.05
N SER A 54 15.10 6.22 -4.82
CA SER A 54 15.26 5.32 -5.98
C SER A 54 15.76 3.96 -5.50
N GLY A 55 14.84 3.13 -5.03
CA GLY A 55 15.12 1.79 -4.49
C GLY A 55 14.12 1.37 -3.42
N THR A 56 14.56 0.49 -2.51
CA THR A 56 13.73 -0.04 -1.43
C THR A 56 14.05 0.64 -0.10
N GLY A 57 13.01 1.07 0.62
CA GLY A 57 13.13 1.50 2.02
C GLY A 57 12.89 0.32 2.97
N ASN A 58 13.85 0.03 3.86
CA ASN A 58 13.68 -0.93 4.95
C ASN A 58 13.55 -0.17 6.27
N PHE A 59 12.39 -0.27 6.90
CA PHE A 59 12.09 0.38 8.18
C PHE A 59 11.97 -0.70 9.25
N SER A 60 12.93 -0.74 10.19
CA SER A 60 12.94 -1.70 11.31
C SER A 60 11.93 -1.37 12.41
N GLY A 61 11.38 -0.16 12.39
CA GLY A 61 10.31 0.29 13.26
C GLY A 61 9.00 0.56 12.50
N THR A 62 8.07 1.26 13.14
CA THR A 62 6.79 1.62 12.52
C THR A 62 6.97 2.77 11.52
N LEU A 63 6.61 2.53 10.26
CA LEU A 63 6.40 3.60 9.28
C LEU A 63 4.97 4.15 9.43
N GLN A 64 4.84 5.39 9.93
CA GLN A 64 3.55 6.09 9.98
C GLN A 64 3.32 6.86 8.68
N ALA A 65 2.23 6.53 7.97
CA ALA A 65 1.80 7.24 6.79
C ALA A 65 0.28 7.44 6.82
N MET A 66 -0.19 8.63 6.43
CA MET A 66 -1.63 8.89 6.33
C MET A 66 -2.25 8.19 5.11
N ARG A 67 -1.45 7.96 4.06
CA ARG A 67 -1.91 7.39 2.80
C ARG A 67 -0.76 6.74 2.05
N PHE A 68 -1.00 5.53 1.55
CA PHE A 68 -0.20 4.90 0.50
C PHE A 68 -0.93 5.05 -0.84
N VAL A 69 -0.22 5.45 -1.90
CA VAL A 69 -0.77 5.63 -3.24
C VAL A 69 -0.10 4.64 -4.19
N GLY A 70 -0.90 3.89 -4.96
CA GLY A 70 -0.45 2.82 -5.85
C GLY A 70 -1.53 1.74 -6.01
N ASP A 71 -1.21 0.64 -6.67
CA ASP A 71 -2.14 -0.50 -6.82
C ASP A 71 -2.23 -1.38 -5.56
N GLY A 72 -1.35 -1.16 -4.57
CA GLY A 72 -1.30 -1.89 -3.32
C GLY A 72 -0.86 -3.35 -3.43
N SER A 73 -0.52 -3.84 -4.63
CA SER A 73 -0.21 -5.25 -4.90
C SER A 73 0.99 -5.79 -4.13
N LEU A 74 1.91 -4.90 -3.74
CA LEU A 74 3.13 -5.22 -2.99
C LEU A 74 3.01 -4.95 -1.48
N LEU A 75 1.86 -4.45 -1.00
CA LEU A 75 1.61 -4.30 0.44
C LEU A 75 1.33 -5.67 1.05
N THR A 76 2.40 -6.35 1.46
CA THR A 76 2.37 -7.68 2.09
C THR A 76 2.71 -7.58 3.58
N GLY A 77 2.40 -8.62 4.35
CA GLY A 77 2.74 -8.67 5.79
C GLY A 77 1.89 -7.78 6.71
N ILE A 78 0.83 -7.15 6.21
CA ILE A 78 -0.14 -6.41 7.03
C ILE A 78 -1.01 -7.43 7.78
N THR A 79 -0.87 -7.50 9.11
CA THR A 79 -1.72 -8.35 9.94
C THR A 79 -3.11 -7.73 10.11
N ALA A 80 -4.15 -8.57 10.13
CA ALA A 80 -5.55 -8.13 10.20
C ALA A 80 -5.86 -7.29 11.44
N ASP A 81 -5.19 -7.58 12.56
CA ASP A 81 -5.32 -6.83 13.82
C ASP A 81 -4.81 -5.37 13.71
N SER A 82 -4.03 -5.07 12.67
CA SER A 82 -3.45 -3.75 12.42
C SER A 82 -4.30 -2.85 11.50
N ILE A 83 -5.39 -3.37 10.92
CA ILE A 83 -6.28 -2.59 10.06
C ILE A 83 -7.32 -1.91 10.96
N GLY A 84 -6.96 -0.78 11.54
CA GLY A 84 -7.92 0.13 12.17
C GLY A 84 -8.88 0.63 11.10
N ALA A 85 -10.06 0.01 10.99
CA ALA A 85 -11.09 0.48 10.08
C ALA A 85 -11.52 1.89 10.53
N GLY A 86 -10.99 2.93 9.88
CA GLY A 86 -11.60 4.25 9.92
C GLY A 86 -13.07 4.14 9.50
N ALA A 87 -13.91 5.10 9.91
CA ALA A 87 -15.38 5.06 9.90
C ALA A 87 -16.09 4.62 8.60
N ASN A 88 -15.39 4.44 7.49
CA ASN A 88 -15.91 4.02 6.18
C ASN A 88 -15.41 2.65 5.68
N GLY A 89 -14.71 1.86 6.51
CA GLY A 89 -14.70 0.38 6.50
C GLY A 89 -14.53 -0.40 5.18
N ASN A 90 -13.97 0.16 4.11
CA ASN A 90 -13.78 -0.59 2.87
C ASN A 90 -12.52 -1.47 2.98
N PHE A 91 -12.71 -2.75 3.28
CA PHE A 91 -11.65 -3.74 3.42
C PHE A 91 -11.20 -4.23 2.04
N THR A 92 -10.02 -3.84 1.56
CA THR A 92 -9.47 -4.44 0.32
C THR A 92 -8.75 -5.77 0.59
N TYR A 93 -8.29 -6.04 1.82
CA TYR A 93 -7.60 -7.29 2.16
C TYR A 93 -7.82 -7.66 3.63
N LEU A 94 -8.86 -8.47 3.93
CA LEU A 94 -9.04 -9.04 5.26
C LEU A 94 -8.83 -10.56 5.24
N ASN A 95 -7.63 -10.95 5.67
CA ASN A 95 -7.37 -12.17 6.43
C ASN A 95 -7.34 -13.51 5.66
N VAL A 96 -6.12 -13.95 5.29
CA VAL A 96 -5.83 -15.35 4.90
C VAL A 96 -6.09 -16.37 6.01
N SER A 97 -6.34 -15.96 7.26
CA SER A 97 -6.68 -16.90 8.33
C SER A 97 -8.17 -16.98 8.65
N LYS A 98 -8.99 -15.93 8.46
CA LYS A 98 -10.45 -15.97 8.76
C LYS A 98 -11.29 -14.93 7.96
N THR A 99 -11.94 -15.41 6.90
CA THR A 99 -13.36 -15.13 6.52
C THR A 99 -13.80 -14.18 5.38
N ALA A 100 -12.94 -13.43 4.66
CA ALA A 100 -13.39 -12.80 3.39
C ALA A 100 -12.25 -12.57 2.40
N ILE A 101 -12.23 -13.30 1.28
CA ILE A 101 -11.20 -13.17 0.24
C ILE A 101 -11.76 -12.45 -0.98
N PHE A 102 -11.10 -11.37 -1.40
CA PHE A 102 -11.24 -10.80 -2.74
C PHE A 102 -10.20 -11.44 -3.65
N ALA A 103 -10.60 -12.43 -4.45
CA ALA A 103 -9.73 -13.08 -5.42
C ALA A 103 -10.34 -12.91 -6.82
N ASN A 104 -9.58 -12.38 -7.77
CA ASN A 104 -9.99 -12.22 -9.17
C ASN A 104 -11.35 -11.48 -9.34
N GLY A 105 -11.63 -10.51 -8.46
CA GLY A 105 -12.90 -9.75 -8.47
C GLY A 105 -14.12 -10.55 -8.00
N ASN A 106 -13.92 -11.65 -7.26
CA ASN A 106 -14.95 -12.43 -6.58
C ASN A 106 -14.75 -12.36 -5.06
N VAL A 107 -15.84 -12.42 -4.31
CA VAL A 107 -15.84 -12.41 -2.83
C VAL A 107 -16.13 -13.81 -2.30
N GLY A 108 -15.19 -14.39 -1.56
CA GLY A 108 -15.35 -15.68 -0.88
C GLY A 108 -15.49 -15.50 0.63
N ILE A 109 -16.63 -15.85 1.21
CA ILE A 109 -16.84 -15.88 2.68
C ILE A 109 -16.71 -17.33 3.15
N GLY A 110 -15.67 -17.65 3.93
CA GLY A 110 -15.37 -19.05 4.29
C GLY A 110 -14.89 -19.92 3.12
N GLN A 111 -14.59 -19.31 1.97
CA GLN A 111 -14.11 -19.95 0.75
C GLN A 111 -12.88 -19.23 0.22
N THR A 112 -11.79 -19.95 -0.07
CA THR A 112 -10.51 -19.35 -0.49
C THR A 112 -10.33 -19.24 -1.99
N LYS A 113 -11.14 -19.96 -2.78
CA LYS A 113 -11.16 -19.91 -4.24
C LYS A 113 -12.61 -19.82 -4.76
N PRO A 114 -13.26 -18.65 -4.68
CA PRO A 114 -14.64 -18.49 -5.14
C PRO A 114 -14.76 -18.65 -6.66
N SER A 115 -15.73 -19.46 -7.09
CA SER A 115 -16.08 -19.75 -8.50
C SER A 115 -17.10 -18.77 -9.09
N SER A 116 -17.80 -18.03 -8.22
CA SER A 116 -18.84 -17.05 -8.55
C SER A 116 -18.52 -15.70 -7.90
N LYS A 117 -19.20 -14.64 -8.33
CA LYS A 117 -18.95 -13.25 -7.87
C LYS A 117 -19.07 -13.08 -6.36
N LEU A 118 -20.00 -13.80 -5.74
CA LEU A 118 -20.11 -13.93 -4.29
C LEU A 118 -20.32 -15.42 -3.98
N GLU A 119 -19.43 -16.02 -3.21
CA GLU A 119 -19.54 -17.40 -2.74
C GLU A 119 -19.40 -17.43 -1.22
N VAL A 120 -20.47 -17.84 -0.53
CA VAL A 120 -20.52 -17.93 0.92
C VAL A 120 -20.59 -19.40 1.32
N ARG A 121 -19.54 -19.90 1.98
CA ARG A 121 -19.51 -21.22 2.64
C ARG A 121 -19.80 -21.05 4.13
N GLY A 122 -21.06 -20.78 4.44
CA GLY A 122 -21.54 -20.57 5.80
C GLY A 122 -22.96 -20.01 5.80
N THR A 123 -23.43 -19.62 6.98
CA THR A 123 -24.72 -18.97 7.14
C THR A 123 -24.63 -17.52 6.68
N MET A 124 -25.50 -17.12 5.76
CA MET A 124 -25.73 -15.73 5.43
C MET A 124 -26.82 -15.17 6.36
N ASN A 125 -26.43 -14.42 7.38
CA ASN A 125 -27.37 -13.68 8.22
C ASN A 125 -27.59 -12.30 7.62
N VAL A 126 -28.71 -12.12 6.92
CA VAL A 126 -29.13 -10.82 6.39
C VAL A 126 -30.08 -10.19 7.40
N THR A 127 -29.57 -9.41 8.34
CA THR A 127 -30.40 -8.65 9.28
C THR A 127 -30.86 -7.36 8.60
N ASN A 128 -32.14 -6.98 8.79
CA ASN A 128 -32.83 -5.86 8.11
C ASN A 128 -33.12 -6.02 6.60
N GLY A 129 -32.95 -7.21 6.03
CA GLY A 129 -33.39 -7.55 4.67
C GLY A 129 -34.53 -8.55 4.72
N ALA A 130 -35.77 -8.08 4.59
CA ALA A 130 -36.91 -8.98 4.41
C ALA A 130 -36.74 -9.74 3.07
N THR A 131 -36.93 -11.07 3.12
CA THR A 131 -37.27 -12.01 2.02
C THR A 131 -36.21 -12.96 1.44
N PHE A 132 -36.37 -14.26 1.70
CA PHE A 132 -36.66 -15.36 0.75
C PHE A 132 -35.90 -15.57 -0.60
N PHE A 133 -34.71 -15.01 -0.84
CA PHE A 133 -34.05 -15.15 -2.16
C PHE A 133 -33.32 -16.50 -2.43
N LYS A 134 -34.00 -17.54 -2.93
CA LYS A 134 -33.33 -18.66 -3.64
C LYS A 134 -33.54 -18.55 -5.15
N MET A 135 -32.48 -18.25 -5.89
CA MET A 135 -32.46 -18.22 -7.35
C MET A 135 -32.34 -19.65 -7.92
N ASP A 136 -33.22 -20.07 -8.81
CA ASP A 136 -33.12 -21.35 -9.54
C ASP A 136 -32.10 -21.25 -10.69
N SER A 137 -31.82 -22.37 -11.37
CA SER A 137 -30.86 -22.43 -12.48
C SER A 137 -31.27 -21.64 -13.73
N THR A 138 -32.47 -21.06 -13.72
CA THR A 138 -32.99 -20.14 -14.73
C THR A 138 -33.06 -18.69 -14.26
N GLY A 139 -32.73 -18.41 -12.99
CA GLY A 139 -32.75 -17.06 -12.42
C GLY A 139 -33.96 -16.71 -11.55
N ASN A 140 -34.88 -17.64 -11.28
CA ASN A 140 -36.13 -17.32 -10.55
C ASN A 140 -35.99 -17.48 -9.04
N VAL A 141 -36.63 -16.60 -8.31
CA VAL A 141 -36.54 -16.56 -6.86
C VAL A 141 -37.71 -17.30 -6.21
N VAL A 142 -37.44 -18.33 -5.41
CA VAL A 142 -38.47 -19.05 -4.64
C VAL A 142 -38.73 -18.32 -3.33
N ILE A 143 -39.81 -17.53 -3.31
CA ILE A 143 -40.33 -16.89 -2.11
C ILE A 143 -41.23 -17.89 -1.37
N HIS A 144 -40.88 -18.28 -0.13
CA HIS A 144 -41.85 -18.93 0.76
C HIS A 144 -42.82 -17.85 1.24
N LEU A 145 -44.07 -17.93 0.80
CA LEU A 145 -45.17 -17.15 1.37
C LEU A 145 -45.82 -18.04 2.44
N GLU A 146 -45.81 -17.60 3.68
CA GLU A 146 -46.84 -17.99 4.65
C GLU A 146 -47.94 -16.93 4.65
#